data_AF-A0A5C6S8X0-F1
#
_entry.id   AF-A0A5C6S8X0-F1
#
_cell.length_a   1.000
_cell.length_b   1.000
_cell.length_c   1.000
_cell.angle_alpha   90.00
_cell.angle_beta   90.00
_cell.angle_gamma   90.00
#
_symmetry.space_group_name_H-M   'P 1'
#
loop_
_entity.id
_entity.type
_entity.pdbx_description
1 polymer ?
#
loop_
_entity_poly.entity_id
_entity_poly.type
_entity_poly.pdbx_seq_one_letter_code
_entity_poly.pdbx_strand_id
1 'polypeptide(L)'
;MNFAGVQPTSTKPGAPWSAAQLLYCFIARLLQENFHVICPDNEVTPQLGAKRMRCATEDMIQSRPALSRWHPGWKARFADRMTK
;
A
#
# COMPACT_ATOMS: atom_id res chain seq x y z
N MET A 1 3.91 12.82 -9.96
CA MET A 1 5.06 12.54 -9.07
C MET A 1 6.31 12.64 -9.92
N ASN A 2 7.29 13.44 -9.48
CA ASN A 2 8.57 13.56 -10.16
C ASN A 2 9.47 12.43 -9.68
N PHE A 3 9.83 11.52 -10.58
CA PHE A 3 10.77 10.44 -10.27
C PHE A 3 12.20 10.95 -10.41
N ALA A 4 13.08 10.52 -9.52
CA ALA A 4 14.50 10.87 -9.61
C ALA A 4 15.07 10.37 -10.96
N GLY A 5 15.63 11.29 -11.74
CA GLY A 5 16.24 10.99 -13.05
C GLY A 5 15.28 10.95 -14.25
N VAL A 6 13.99 11.25 -14.06
CA VAL A 6 12.99 11.22 -15.15
C VAL A 6 12.78 12.63 -15.71
N GLN A 7 12.93 12.76 -17.03
CA GLN A 7 12.71 14.01 -17.76
C GLN A 7 11.21 14.19 -18.06
N PRO A 8 10.71 15.41 -18.30
CA PRO A 8 9.30 15.64 -18.64
C PRO A 8 8.79 14.86 -19.87
N THR A 9 9.70 14.50 -20.79
CA THR A 9 9.41 13.73 -22.01
C THR A 9 9.49 12.22 -21.82
N SER A 10 9.92 11.74 -20.66
CA SER A 10 10.05 10.32 -20.38
C SER A 10 8.67 9.65 -20.29
N THR A 11 8.59 8.42 -20.79
CA THR A 11 7.35 7.64 -20.70
C THR A 11 7.01 7.32 -19.25
N LYS A 12 5.74 7.45 -18.90
CA LYS A 12 5.22 7.13 -17.57
C LYS A 12 5.52 5.65 -17.22
N PRO A 13 6.16 5.38 -16.07
CA PRO A 13 6.33 4.00 -15.58
C PRO A 13 4.97 3.33 -15.30
N GLY A 14 4.87 2.04 -15.58
CA GLY A 14 3.59 1.30 -15.51
C GLY A 14 3.05 1.09 -14.08
N ALA A 15 3.95 1.02 -13.10
CA ALA A 15 3.60 0.87 -11.69
C ALA A 15 2.81 2.09 -11.15
N PRO A 16 3.43 3.25 -10.90
CA PRO A 16 2.78 4.36 -10.22
C PRO A 16 1.57 4.86 -10.99
N TRP A 17 0.50 5.23 -10.29
CA TRP A 17 -0.68 5.86 -10.90
C TRP A 17 -0.39 7.26 -11.46
N SER A 18 -1.16 7.64 -12.48
CA SER A 18 -1.21 9.02 -12.98
C SER A 18 -2.04 9.88 -12.03
N ALA A 19 -1.85 11.20 -12.10
CA ALA A 19 -2.67 12.14 -11.34
C ALA A 19 -4.17 11.99 -11.67
N ALA A 20 -4.50 11.73 -12.94
CA ALA A 20 -5.88 11.49 -13.37
C ALA A 20 -6.47 10.22 -12.72
N GLN A 21 -5.75 9.10 -12.73
CA GLN A 21 -6.20 7.85 -12.07
C GLN A 21 -6.45 8.06 -10.58
N LEU A 22 -5.54 8.77 -9.90
CA LEU A 22 -5.70 9.14 -8.50
C LEU A 22 -6.99 9.96 -8.30
N LEU A 23 -7.22 10.97 -9.12
CA LEU A 23 -8.38 11.86 -9.01
C LEU A 23 -9.69 11.09 -9.23
N TYR A 24 -9.76 10.21 -10.23
CA TYR A 24 -10.95 9.39 -10.47
C TYR A 24 -11.25 8.47 -9.29
N CYS A 25 -10.22 7.81 -8.73
CA CYS A 25 -10.38 6.97 -7.54
C CYS A 25 -10.85 7.79 -6.34
N PHE A 26 -10.25 8.96 -6.12
CA PHE A 26 -10.60 9.85 -5.01
C PHE A 26 -12.06 10.30 -5.08
N ILE A 27 -12.51 10.82 -6.23
CA ILE A 27 -13.90 11.29 -6.41
C ILE A 27 -14.88 10.13 -6.18
N ALA A 28 -14.61 8.96 -6.76
CA ALA A 28 -15.48 7.80 -6.60
C ALA A 28 -15.62 7.37 -5.12
N ARG A 29 -14.52 7.43 -4.35
CA ARG A 29 -14.52 7.08 -2.92
C ARG A 29 -15.11 8.17 -2.04
N LEU A 30 -14.91 9.43 -2.41
CA LEU A 30 -15.49 10.58 -1.73
C LEU A 30 -17.01 10.55 -1.79
N LEU A 31 -17.58 10.24 -2.97
CA LEU A 31 -19.04 10.09 -3.15
C LEU A 31 -19.63 8.90 -2.37
N GLN A 32 -18.78 7.97 -1.92
CA GLN A 32 -19.15 6.86 -1.05
C GLN A 32 -18.90 7.17 0.45
N GLU A 33 -18.64 8.43 0.80
CA GLU A 33 -18.38 8.88 2.17
C GLU A 33 -17.17 8.18 2.84
N ASN A 34 -16.23 7.66 2.05
CA ASN A 34 -15.02 7.05 2.57
C ASN A 34 -14.02 8.12 3.01
N PHE A 35 -13.79 8.25 4.31
CA PHE A 35 -12.79 9.18 4.86
C PHE A 35 -11.35 8.77 4.54
N HIS A 36 -11.02 7.48 4.64
CA HIS A 36 -9.70 6.95 4.32
C HIS A 36 -9.69 6.33 2.92
N VAL A 37 -9.04 7.02 1.97
CA VAL A 37 -8.90 6.54 0.60
C VAL A 37 -7.49 5.99 0.38
N ILE A 38 -7.38 4.66 0.29
CA ILE A 38 -6.14 3.98 -0.05
C ILE A 38 -6.11 3.77 -1.56
N CYS A 39 -5.12 4.38 -2.21
CA CYS A 39 -4.96 4.31 -3.65
C CYS A 39 -4.05 3.14 -4.04
N PRO A 40 -4.49 2.27 -4.96
CA PRO A 40 -3.62 1.29 -5.61
C PRO A 40 -2.48 1.95 -6.40
N ASP A 41 -1.44 1.17 -6.68
CA ASP A 41 -0.23 1.60 -7.41
C ASP A 41 0.21 0.58 -8.48
N ASN A 42 -0.72 -0.24 -8.98
CA ASN A 42 -0.50 -1.35 -9.93
C ASN A 42 0.55 -2.41 -9.52
N GLU A 43 1.27 -2.25 -8.41
CA GLU A 43 2.29 -3.18 -7.94
C GLU A 43 1.72 -4.21 -6.98
N VAL A 44 0.73 -3.81 -6.18
CA VAL A 44 0.09 -4.69 -5.20
C VAL A 44 -1.43 -4.64 -5.29
N THR A 45 -2.04 -5.79 -4.99
CA THR A 45 -3.49 -5.87 -4.89
C THR A 45 -3.97 -5.14 -3.62
N PRO A 46 -5.19 -4.53 -3.63
CA PRO A 46 -5.75 -3.89 -2.45
C PRO A 46 -5.82 -4.80 -1.22
N GLN A 47 -6.10 -6.09 -1.44
CA GLN A 47 -6.17 -7.12 -0.39
C GLN A 47 -4.80 -7.35 0.24
N LEU A 48 -3.75 -7.42 -0.58
CA LEU A 48 -2.38 -7.54 -0.10
C LEU A 48 -2.01 -6.29 0.69
N GLY A 49 -2.24 -5.10 0.13
CA GLY A 49 -2.00 -3.81 0.81
C GLY A 49 -2.66 -3.75 2.19
N ALA A 50 -3.94 -4.13 2.29
CA ALA A 50 -4.69 -4.19 3.54
C ALA A 50 -4.05 -5.13 4.57
N LYS A 51 -3.59 -6.32 4.16
CA LYS A 51 -2.85 -7.24 5.03
C LYS A 51 -1.54 -6.63 5.54
N ARG A 52 -0.83 -5.87 4.70
CA ARG A 52 0.42 -5.18 5.08
C ARG A 52 0.15 -4.06 6.09
N MET A 53 -0.85 -3.22 5.86
CA MET A 53 -1.23 -2.15 6.77
C MET A 53 -1.65 -2.71 8.12
N ARG A 54 -2.52 -3.73 8.14
CA ARG A 54 -2.91 -4.42 9.38
C ARG A 54 -1.70 -4.94 10.15
N CYS A 55 -0.73 -5.53 9.46
CA CYS A 55 0.50 -5.99 10.13
C CYS A 55 1.21 -4.84 10.83
N ALA A 56 1.44 -3.72 10.14
CA ALA A 56 2.11 -2.55 10.71
C ALA A 56 1.32 -1.95 11.89
N THR A 57 0.01 -1.83 11.78
CA THR A 57 -0.85 -1.33 12.87
C THR A 57 -0.79 -2.26 14.09
N GLU A 58 -0.81 -3.57 13.88
CA GLU A 58 -0.71 -4.51 14.99
C GLU A 58 0.68 -4.58 15.61
N ASP A 59 1.74 -4.27 14.86
CA ASP A 59 3.08 -4.13 15.42
C ASP A 59 3.10 -3.04 16.49
N MET A 60 2.39 -1.93 16.24
CA MET A 60 2.21 -0.86 17.22
C MET A 60 1.34 -1.29 18.40
N ILE A 61 0.20 -1.93 18.14
CA ILE A 61 -0.77 -2.33 19.19
C ILE A 61 -0.17 -3.37 20.15
N GLN A 62 0.61 -4.32 19.63
CA GLN A 62 1.14 -5.45 20.41
C GLN A 62 2.60 -5.24 20.83
N SER A 63 3.15 -4.04 20.64
CA SER A 63 4.54 -3.70 20.94
C SER A 63 5.53 -4.72 20.36
N ARG A 64 5.30 -5.13 19.11
CA ARG A 64 6.15 -6.10 18.42
C ARG A 64 7.49 -5.46 18.05
N PRO A 65 8.56 -6.26 17.87
CA PRO A 65 9.84 -5.73 17.41
C PRO A 65 9.69 -4.98 16.08
N ALA A 66 10.51 -3.94 15.91
CA ALA A 66 10.58 -3.20 14.66
C ALA A 66 10.83 -4.15 13.48
N LEU A 67 10.19 -3.87 12.34
CA LEU A 67 10.28 -4.69 11.14
C LEU A 67 9.83 -6.15 11.40
N SER A 68 8.78 -6.34 12.20
CA SER A 68 8.29 -7.66 12.67
C SER A 68 8.07 -8.67 11.53
N ARG A 69 7.66 -8.20 10.34
CA ARG A 69 7.54 -9.00 9.11
C ARG A 69 8.79 -9.82 8.80
N TRP A 70 9.96 -9.26 9.03
CA TRP A 70 11.25 -9.88 8.72
C TRP A 70 11.92 -10.46 9.96
N HIS A 71 11.39 -10.19 11.15
CA HIS A 71 11.93 -10.70 12.41
C HIS A 71 11.76 -12.23 12.49
N PRO A 72 12.80 -13.01 12.85
CA PRO A 72 12.76 -14.47 12.86
C PRO A 72 11.59 -15.05 13.67
N GLY A 73 11.31 -14.49 14.85
CA GLY A 73 10.21 -14.93 15.72
C GLY A 73 8.79 -14.55 15.25
N TRP A 74 8.65 -13.72 14.22
CA TRP A 74 7.35 -13.19 13.78
C TRP A 74 7.05 -13.44 12.29
N LYS A 75 8.07 -13.71 11.47
CA LYS A 75 7.95 -13.97 10.03
C LYS A 75 6.96 -15.09 9.69
N ALA A 76 6.91 -16.17 10.48
CA ALA A 76 5.98 -17.27 10.26
C ALA A 76 4.51 -16.85 10.46
N ARG A 77 4.22 -16.06 11.51
CA ARG A 77 2.88 -15.50 11.76
C ARG A 77 2.47 -14.53 10.65
N PHE A 78 3.42 -13.74 10.15
CA PHE A 78 3.18 -12.89 8.99
C PHE A 78 2.85 -13.71 7.74
N ALA A 79 3.59 -14.79 7.46
CA ALA A 79 3.35 -15.65 6.31
C ALA A 79 1.97 -16.34 6.37
N ASP A 80 1.58 -16.89 7.52
CA ASP A 80 0.26 -17.53 7.72
C ASP A 80 -0.90 -16.56 7.40
N ARG A 81 -0.78 -15.31 7.85
CA ARG A 81 -1.76 -14.25 7.54
C ARG A 81 -1.82 -13.89 6.06
N MET A 82 -0.76 -14.11 5.29
CA MET A 82 -0.74 -13.78 3.88
C MET A 82 -1.51 -14.80 3.05
N THR A 83 -1.54 -16.05 3.50
CA THR A 83 -2.26 -17.18 2.90
C THR A 83 -3.75 -17.24 3.22
N LYS A 84 -4.18 -16.76 4.38
CA LYS A 84 -5.59 -16.64 4.78
C LYS A 84 -6.20 -15.35 4.25
#